data_AF-A0A424NA78-F1
#
_entry.id   AF-A0A424NA78-F1
#
_cell.length_a   1.000
_cell.length_b   1.000
_cell.length_c   1.000
_cell.angle_alpha   90.00
_cell.angle_beta   90.00
_cell.angle_gamma   90.00
#
_symmetry.space_group_name_H-M   'P 1'
#
loop_
_entity.id
_entity.type
_entity.pdbx_description
1 polymer ?
#
loop_
_entity_poly.entity_id
_entity_poly.type
_entity_poly.pdbx_seq_one_letter_code
_entity_poly.pdbx_strand_id
1 'polypeptide(L)'
;KGAFTGANQVRIGRFEQANEGTLFLDEIGDMPAETQTRLLRVLSDGRFYRVGGHESRDANVRIIAATHQDLETLVTQNRFREDLFHRLNVIRVHLPNLADRREDIPLLLEHFLKSAALELDEEAKVFLPDTLAYLCALPWPGNVRQLENFCRWITVMATGREVHLADLPPELKLPESEPAAADNEHWDQHLRQWAETRLGGAPLDEKGLLGEALPTFERIMIESTLAHTAGRKRDASILLGWGRNTLTRKMHELNMDSGDSEES
;
A
#
# COMPACT_ATOMS: atom_id res chain seq x y z
N LYS A 1 21.01 56.76 12.20
CA LYS A 1 20.88 56.84 10.73
C LYS A 1 21.49 55.57 10.14
N GLY A 2 20.66 54.66 9.63
CA GLY A 2 21.10 53.37 9.08
C GLY A 2 19.91 52.43 8.89
N ALA A 3 18.99 52.78 7.99
CA ALA A 3 17.89 51.93 7.56
C ALA A 3 18.29 51.27 6.25
N PHE A 4 18.63 50.00 6.31
CA PHE A 4 19.08 49.20 5.18
C PHE A 4 18.31 47.87 5.17
N THR A 5 17.04 47.93 4.79
CA THR A 5 16.32 46.83 4.11
C THR A 5 15.25 47.46 3.23
N GLY A 6 15.17 47.04 1.96
CA GLY A 6 14.36 47.66 0.91
C GLY A 6 12.85 47.50 1.11
N ALA A 7 12.28 48.31 2.00
CA ALA A 7 10.84 48.46 2.14
C ALA A 7 10.32 49.46 1.08
N ASN A 8 10.03 48.99 -0.13
CA ASN A 8 9.20 49.78 -1.06
C ASN A 8 8.53 48.99 -2.21
N GLN A 9 8.25 47.70 -2.04
CA GLN A 9 7.26 47.03 -2.88
C GLN A 9 6.15 46.45 -2.01
N VAL A 10 4.97 47.03 -2.17
CA VAL A 10 3.72 46.52 -1.60
C VAL A 10 3.47 45.16 -2.23
N ARG A 11 3.65 44.07 -1.47
CA ARG A 11 3.30 42.73 -1.93
C ARG A 11 1.78 42.56 -1.89
N ILE A 12 1.18 42.38 -3.05
CA ILE A 12 -0.24 42.07 -3.22
C ILE A 12 -0.51 40.69 -2.60
N GLY A 13 -1.49 40.60 -1.70
CA GLY A 13 -1.88 39.34 -1.05
C GLY A 13 -2.64 38.40 -1.98
N ARG A 14 -2.71 37.10 -1.65
CA ARG A 14 -3.37 36.08 -2.51
C ARG A 14 -4.86 36.35 -2.74
N PHE A 15 -5.59 36.84 -1.73
CA PHE A 15 -7.00 37.25 -1.89
C PHE A 15 -7.17 38.44 -2.82
N GLU A 16 -6.22 39.37 -2.81
CA GLU A 16 -6.24 40.53 -3.70
C GLU A 16 -5.90 40.14 -5.14
N GLN A 17 -4.97 39.18 -5.33
CA GLN A 17 -4.65 38.62 -6.65
C GLN A 17 -5.83 37.84 -7.26
N ALA A 18 -6.65 37.21 -6.41
CA ALA A 18 -7.76 36.37 -6.83
C ALA A 18 -9.11 37.12 -6.86
N ASN A 19 -9.12 38.45 -6.71
CA ASN A 19 -10.36 39.22 -6.74
C ASN A 19 -11.11 39.03 -8.07
N GLU A 20 -12.41 38.79 -7.98
CA GLU A 20 -13.30 38.38 -9.08
C GLU A 20 -12.92 37.07 -9.77
N GLY A 21 -12.03 36.27 -9.14
CA GLY A 21 -11.51 35.02 -9.66
C GLY A 21 -11.74 33.83 -8.73
N THR A 22 -10.84 32.85 -8.81
CA THR A 22 -10.85 31.65 -7.97
C THR A 22 -9.56 31.52 -7.18
N LEU A 23 -9.66 31.23 -5.89
CA LEU A 23 -8.54 30.93 -5.00
C LEU A 23 -8.57 29.45 -4.65
N PHE A 24 -7.53 28.74 -5.07
CA PHE A 24 -7.29 27.35 -4.67
C PHE A 24 -6.41 27.30 -3.42
N LEU A 25 -6.91 26.64 -2.38
CA LEU A 25 -6.22 26.42 -1.11
C LEU A 25 -5.91 24.94 -0.98
N ASP A 26 -4.64 24.57 -1.18
CA ASP A 26 -4.18 23.21 -0.95
C ASP A 26 -3.81 23.00 0.53
N GLU A 27 -3.92 21.75 0.99
CA GLU A 27 -3.55 21.32 2.35
C GLU A 27 -4.18 22.18 3.48
N ILE A 28 -5.47 22.52 3.35
CA ILE A 28 -6.15 23.41 4.31
C ILE A 28 -6.15 22.89 5.75
N GLY A 29 -6.01 21.57 5.95
CA GLY A 29 -5.92 20.92 7.25
C GLY A 29 -4.66 21.26 8.05
N ASP A 30 -3.57 21.65 7.36
CA ASP A 30 -2.29 22.03 8.00
C ASP A 30 -2.21 23.51 8.36
N MET A 31 -3.29 24.25 8.13
CA MET A 31 -3.34 25.69 8.38
C MET A 31 -3.28 26.02 9.88
N PRO A 32 -2.37 26.89 10.35
CA PRO A 32 -2.34 27.35 11.74
C PRO A 32 -3.62 28.08 12.16
N ALA A 33 -3.98 28.00 13.44
CA ALA A 33 -5.22 28.58 13.98
C ALA A 33 -5.37 30.09 13.74
N GLU A 34 -4.27 30.85 13.73
CA GLU A 34 -4.29 32.28 13.43
C GLU A 34 -4.74 32.54 11.98
N THR A 35 -4.24 31.73 11.04
CA THR A 35 -4.61 31.82 9.62
C THR A 35 -6.05 31.35 9.39
N GLN A 36 -6.50 30.31 10.11
CA GLN A 36 -7.91 29.88 10.08
C GLN A 36 -8.86 31.01 10.48
N THR A 37 -8.52 31.77 11.52
CA THR A 37 -9.32 32.93 11.98
C THR A 37 -9.37 34.03 10.93
N ARG A 38 -8.26 34.29 10.23
CA ARG A 38 -8.21 35.28 9.15
C ARG A 38 -9.05 34.82 7.96
N LEU A 39 -8.94 33.56 7.56
CA LEU A 39 -9.72 32.97 6.47
C LEU A 39 -11.22 33.02 6.77
N LEU A 40 -11.61 32.68 8.01
CA LEU A 40 -12.99 32.76 8.46
C LEU A 40 -13.58 34.17 8.31
N ARG A 41 -12.82 35.22 8.66
CA ARG A 41 -13.26 36.61 8.50
C ARG A 41 -13.52 36.94 7.03
N VAL A 42 -12.62 36.54 6.14
CA VAL A 42 -12.82 36.77 4.69
C VAL A 42 -14.06 36.03 4.18
N LEU A 43 -14.26 34.78 4.60
CA LEU A 43 -15.42 33.96 4.24
C LEU A 43 -16.75 34.45 4.86
N SER A 44 -16.69 35.19 5.97
CA SER A 44 -17.88 35.68 6.68
C SER A 44 -18.29 37.06 6.22
N ASP A 45 -17.33 37.98 6.18
CA ASP A 45 -17.57 39.41 5.99
C ASP A 45 -17.32 39.85 4.54
N GLY A 46 -16.76 38.97 3.70
CA GLY A 46 -16.35 39.29 2.34
C GLY A 46 -15.26 40.35 2.29
N ARG A 47 -14.51 40.53 3.39
CA ARG A 47 -13.56 41.63 3.57
C ARG A 47 -12.26 41.17 4.21
N PHE A 48 -11.16 41.81 3.85
CA PHE A 48 -9.86 41.55 4.44
C PHE A 48 -9.08 42.84 4.69
N TYR A 49 -8.07 42.74 5.55
CA TYR A 49 -7.11 43.80 5.84
C TYR A 49 -5.72 43.35 5.39
N ARG A 50 -4.94 44.29 4.85
CA ARG A 50 -3.52 44.03 4.59
C ARG A 50 -2.76 43.90 5.91
N VAL A 51 -1.66 43.14 5.89
CA VAL A 51 -0.78 43.07 7.07
C VAL A 51 -0.24 44.45 7.38
N GLY A 52 -0.57 44.99 8.55
CA GLY A 52 -0.22 46.36 8.97
C GLY A 52 -1.05 47.48 8.33
N GLY A 53 -2.07 47.15 7.53
CA GLY A 53 -3.00 48.12 6.95
C GLY A 53 -4.29 48.24 7.76
N HIS A 54 -4.83 49.45 7.85
CA HIS A 54 -6.11 49.72 8.50
C HIS A 54 -7.30 49.78 7.53
N GLU A 55 -7.03 49.82 6.22
CA GLU A 55 -8.07 49.84 5.19
C GLU A 55 -8.62 48.43 4.96
N SER A 56 -9.95 48.32 5.06
CA SER A 56 -10.69 47.13 4.67
C SER A 56 -10.86 47.11 3.15
N ARG A 57 -10.73 45.93 2.54
CA ARG A 57 -10.95 45.71 1.11
C ARG A 57 -11.94 44.57 0.92
N ASP A 58 -12.86 44.73 -0.02
CA ASP A 58 -13.78 43.66 -0.39
C ASP A 58 -13.03 42.54 -1.13
N ALA A 59 -13.40 41.30 -0.85
CA ALA A 59 -12.92 40.09 -1.47
C ALA A 59 -14.10 39.37 -2.11
N ASN A 60 -14.23 39.51 -3.42
CA ASN A 60 -15.15 38.70 -4.21
C ASN A 60 -14.37 37.55 -4.84
N VAL A 61 -14.31 36.39 -4.18
CA VAL A 61 -13.44 35.28 -4.62
C VAL A 61 -14.18 33.95 -4.45
N ARG A 62 -14.15 33.11 -5.49
CA ARG A 62 -14.57 31.71 -5.39
C ARG A 62 -13.46 30.90 -4.71
N ILE A 63 -13.77 30.21 -3.62
CA ILE A 63 -12.77 29.37 -2.92
C ILE A 63 -12.95 27.90 -3.30
N ILE A 64 -11.85 27.24 -3.62
CA ILE A 64 -11.75 25.78 -3.75
C ILE A 64 -10.68 25.33 -2.77
N ALA A 65 -11.01 24.42 -1.86
CA ALA A 65 -10.07 23.91 -0.87
C ALA A 65 -9.85 22.40 -1.05
N ALA A 66 -8.62 21.94 -0.84
CA ALA A 66 -8.23 20.55 -0.86
C ALA A 66 -7.46 20.19 0.42
N THR A 67 -7.57 18.93 0.85
CA THR A 67 -6.85 18.40 2.00
C THR A 67 -6.79 16.88 1.92
N HIS A 68 -5.70 16.30 2.41
CA HIS A 68 -5.55 14.86 2.61
C HIS A 68 -6.02 14.41 4.00
N GLN A 69 -6.22 15.36 4.93
CA GLN A 69 -6.65 15.10 6.30
C GLN A 69 -8.17 15.12 6.41
N ASP A 70 -8.69 14.28 7.30
CA ASP A 70 -10.10 14.32 7.67
C ASP A 70 -10.39 15.51 8.60
N LEU A 71 -11.02 16.55 8.04
CA LEU A 71 -11.36 17.77 8.76
C LEU A 71 -12.36 17.51 9.90
N GLU A 72 -13.24 16.52 9.78
CA GLU A 72 -14.22 16.21 10.84
C GLU A 72 -13.49 15.73 12.09
N THR A 73 -12.53 14.81 11.92
CA THR A 73 -11.63 14.38 12.98
C THR A 73 -10.83 15.56 13.56
N LEU A 74 -10.28 16.45 12.73
CA LEU A 74 -9.53 17.62 13.23
C LEU A 74 -10.40 18.61 14.02
N VAL A 75 -11.68 18.75 13.66
CA VAL A 75 -12.64 19.57 14.41
C VAL A 75 -12.89 18.98 15.79
N THR A 76 -13.13 17.66 15.89
CA THR A 76 -13.32 16.99 17.19
C THR A 76 -12.09 17.07 18.09
N GLN A 77 -10.89 17.14 17.50
CA GLN A 77 -9.62 17.31 18.20
C GLN A 77 -9.28 18.78 18.54
N ASN A 78 -10.17 19.75 18.24
CA ASN A 78 -9.93 21.19 18.38
C ASN A 78 -8.70 21.71 17.61
N ARG A 79 -8.25 20.98 16.57
CA ARG A 79 -7.15 21.39 15.69
C ARG A 79 -7.63 22.20 14.49
N PHE A 80 -8.90 22.07 14.15
CA PHE A 80 -9.56 22.84 13.10
C PHE A 80 -10.84 23.46 13.65
N ARG A 81 -11.15 24.71 13.27
CA ARG A 81 -12.35 25.38 13.78
C ARG A 81 -13.61 24.88 13.08
N GLU A 82 -14.62 24.56 13.88
CA GLU A 82 -15.94 24.12 13.41
C GLU A 82 -16.62 25.15 12.49
N ASP A 83 -16.55 26.43 12.86
CA ASP A 83 -17.12 27.53 12.08
C ASP A 83 -16.52 27.66 10.67
N LEU A 84 -15.21 27.44 10.55
CA LEU A 84 -14.51 27.41 9.27
C LEU A 84 -14.87 26.17 8.46
N PHE A 85 -14.97 25.00 9.11
CA PHE A 85 -15.35 23.75 8.46
C PHE A 85 -16.71 23.87 7.76
N HIS A 86 -17.73 24.39 8.45
CA HIS A 86 -19.07 24.54 7.86
C HIS A 86 -19.12 25.54 6.69
N ARG A 87 -18.25 26.56 6.68
CA ARG A 87 -18.18 27.52 5.56
C ARG A 87 -17.43 26.99 4.35
N LEU A 88 -16.47 26.09 4.55
CA LEU A 88 -15.73 25.45 3.46
C LEU A 88 -16.49 24.25 2.88
N ASN A 89 -17.09 23.44 3.74
CA ASN A 89 -17.74 22.18 3.38
C ASN A 89 -19.18 22.38 2.87
N VAL A 90 -19.35 23.25 1.87
CA VAL A 90 -20.65 23.47 1.20
C VAL A 90 -20.91 22.38 0.15
N ILE A 91 -19.89 22.09 -0.67
CA ILE A 91 -19.92 21.03 -1.68
C ILE A 91 -18.66 20.20 -1.50
N ARG A 92 -18.81 18.94 -1.11
CA ARG A 92 -17.71 17.99 -0.93
C ARG A 92 -17.54 17.14 -2.18
N VAL A 93 -16.32 17.10 -2.71
CA VAL A 93 -15.92 16.17 -3.76
C VAL A 93 -14.93 15.19 -3.14
N HIS A 94 -15.28 13.91 -3.15
CA HIS A 94 -14.38 12.85 -2.72
C HIS A 94 -13.52 12.38 -3.91
N LEU A 95 -12.20 12.44 -3.77
CA LEU A 95 -11.26 11.91 -4.76
C LEU A 95 -10.94 10.46 -4.39
N PRO A 96 -11.37 9.46 -5.19
CA PRO A 96 -11.04 8.07 -4.91
C PRO A 96 -9.54 7.83 -5.13
N ASN A 97 -9.00 6.84 -4.42
CA ASN A 97 -7.64 6.38 -4.65
C ASN A 97 -7.56 5.67 -6.01
N LEU A 98 -6.37 5.60 -6.58
CA LEU A 98 -6.10 4.93 -7.84
C LEU A 98 -6.45 3.43 -7.76
N ALA A 99 -6.24 2.81 -6.59
CA ALA A 99 -6.60 1.41 -6.33
C ALA A 99 -8.11 1.12 -6.45
N ASP A 100 -8.96 2.13 -6.25
CA ASP A 100 -10.42 2.04 -6.36
C ASP A 100 -10.90 2.24 -7.81
N ARG A 101 -10.02 2.73 -8.70
CA ARG A 101 -10.30 3.01 -10.13
C ARG A 101 -9.24 2.38 -11.05
N ARG A 102 -9.02 1.08 -10.90
CA ARG A 102 -7.95 0.35 -11.61
C ARG A 102 -8.11 0.37 -13.13
N GLU A 103 -9.33 0.52 -13.62
CA GLU A 103 -9.67 0.67 -15.04
C GLU A 103 -9.03 1.90 -15.71
N ASP A 104 -8.69 2.94 -14.95
CA ASP A 104 -8.03 4.14 -15.47
C ASP A 104 -6.50 3.99 -15.58
N ILE A 105 -5.91 2.99 -14.89
CA ILE A 105 -4.45 2.79 -14.82
C ILE A 105 -3.82 2.61 -16.22
N PRO A 106 -4.38 1.80 -17.15
CA PRO A 106 -3.80 1.65 -18.49
C PRO A 106 -3.71 2.96 -19.26
N LEU A 107 -4.76 3.78 -19.23
CA LEU A 107 -4.81 5.06 -19.93
C LEU A 107 -3.84 6.07 -19.31
N LEU A 108 -3.74 6.09 -17.98
CA LEU A 108 -2.78 6.93 -17.27
C LEU A 108 -1.34 6.53 -17.57
N LEU A 109 -1.03 5.23 -17.57
CA LEU A 109 0.30 4.71 -17.93
C LEU A 109 0.71 5.13 -19.33
N GLU A 110 -0.20 4.98 -20.31
CA GLU A 110 0.07 5.41 -21.70
C GLU A 110 0.34 6.92 -21.78
N HIS A 111 -0.46 7.73 -21.08
CA HIS A 111 -0.28 9.17 -21.04
C HIS A 111 1.05 9.58 -20.41
N PHE A 112 1.40 9.02 -19.24
CA PHE A 112 2.63 9.37 -18.54
C PHE A 112 3.88 8.86 -19.26
N LEU A 113 3.82 7.70 -19.92
CA LEU A 113 4.92 7.25 -20.78
C LEU A 113 5.18 8.20 -21.94
N LYS A 114 4.11 8.65 -22.63
CA LYS A 114 4.24 9.63 -23.72
C LYS A 114 4.80 10.96 -23.22
N SER A 115 4.32 11.42 -22.06
CA SER A 115 4.82 12.66 -21.45
C SER A 115 6.28 12.53 -21.02
N ALA A 116 6.68 11.41 -20.43
CA ALA A 116 8.06 11.16 -20.00
C ALA A 116 9.01 11.02 -21.19
N ALA A 117 8.58 10.36 -22.26
CA ALA A 117 9.35 10.25 -23.50
C ALA A 117 9.63 11.63 -24.12
N LEU A 118 8.62 12.50 -24.16
CA LEU A 118 8.77 13.87 -24.66
C LEU A 118 9.63 14.75 -23.73
N GLU A 119 9.53 14.55 -22.41
CA GLU A 119 10.37 15.25 -21.43
C GLU A 119 11.84 14.85 -21.53
N LEU A 120 12.12 13.57 -21.82
CA LEU A 120 13.47 12.99 -21.85
C LEU A 120 14.10 12.93 -23.25
N ASP A 121 13.38 13.37 -24.30
CA ASP A 121 13.79 13.27 -25.72
C ASP A 121 14.11 11.82 -26.14
N GLU A 122 13.30 10.87 -25.65
CA GLU A 122 13.43 9.43 -25.87
C GLU A 122 12.20 8.87 -26.59
N GLU A 123 12.31 7.66 -27.14
CA GLU A 123 11.14 6.97 -27.72
C GLU A 123 10.15 6.51 -26.64
N ALA A 124 8.85 6.65 -26.93
CA ALA A 124 7.80 6.16 -26.03
C ALA A 124 7.84 4.64 -25.92
N LYS A 125 8.08 4.16 -24.70
CA LYS A 125 8.07 2.73 -24.37
C LYS A 125 6.64 2.19 -24.32
N VAL A 126 6.52 0.88 -24.45
CA VAL A 126 5.25 0.16 -24.44
C VAL A 126 5.34 -0.98 -23.44
N PHE A 127 4.36 -1.08 -22.54
CA PHE A 127 4.24 -2.23 -21.65
C PHE A 127 3.67 -3.42 -22.41
N LEU A 128 4.26 -4.59 -22.20
CA LEU A 128 3.66 -5.84 -22.66
C LEU A 128 2.35 -6.12 -21.92
N PRO A 129 1.40 -6.88 -22.53
CA PRO A 129 0.11 -7.18 -21.92
C PRO A 129 0.22 -7.75 -20.50
N ASP A 130 1.17 -8.67 -20.27
CA ASP A 130 1.38 -9.30 -18.96
C ASP A 130 1.90 -8.29 -17.92
N THR A 131 2.84 -7.42 -18.31
CA THR A 131 3.35 -6.33 -17.46
C THR A 131 2.25 -5.33 -17.14
N LEU A 132 1.42 -4.97 -18.12
CA LEU A 132 0.31 -4.04 -17.92
C LEU A 132 -0.73 -4.60 -16.95
N ALA A 133 -1.11 -5.87 -17.11
CA ALA A 133 -2.03 -6.55 -16.22
C ALA A 133 -1.51 -6.58 -14.77
N TYR A 134 -0.21 -6.84 -14.61
CA TYR A 134 0.46 -6.80 -13.32
C TYR A 134 0.43 -5.40 -12.68
N LEU A 135 0.80 -4.36 -13.45
CA LEU A 135 0.77 -2.97 -12.97
C LEU A 135 -0.64 -2.53 -12.57
N CYS A 136 -1.68 -3.01 -13.25
CA CYS A 136 -3.07 -2.71 -12.89
C CYS A 136 -3.51 -3.39 -11.58
N ALA A 137 -2.87 -4.49 -11.18
CA ALA A 137 -3.17 -5.21 -9.94
C ALA A 137 -2.51 -4.58 -8.70
N LEU A 138 -1.49 -3.72 -8.89
CA LEU A 138 -0.74 -3.11 -7.81
C LEU A 138 -1.58 -2.09 -7.01
N PRO A 139 -1.29 -1.92 -5.71
CA PRO A 139 -2.06 -1.04 -4.83
C PRO A 139 -1.77 0.46 -5.00
N TRP A 140 -0.63 0.84 -5.60
CA TRP A 140 -0.22 2.24 -5.84
C TRP A 140 -0.47 3.20 -4.66
N PRO A 141 0.19 3.00 -3.50
CA PRO A 141 -0.04 3.83 -2.30
C PRO A 141 0.23 5.33 -2.53
N GLY A 142 1.12 5.69 -3.45
CA GLY A 142 1.37 7.10 -3.83
C GLY A 142 0.46 7.61 -4.96
N ASN A 143 -0.60 6.85 -5.31
CA ASN A 143 -1.60 7.19 -6.31
C ASN A 143 -0.95 7.59 -7.67
N VAL A 144 -1.56 8.55 -8.36
CA VAL A 144 -1.14 9.06 -9.67
C VAL A 144 0.31 9.57 -9.68
N ARG A 145 0.77 10.18 -8.58
CA ARG A 145 2.17 10.67 -8.47
C ARG A 145 3.18 9.53 -8.50
N GLN A 146 2.87 8.40 -7.85
CA GLN A 146 3.74 7.22 -7.90
C GLN A 146 3.77 6.63 -9.31
N LEU A 147 2.62 6.58 -9.98
CA LEU A 147 2.51 6.08 -11.35
C LEU A 147 3.34 6.94 -12.33
N GLU A 148 3.23 8.27 -12.23
CA GLU A 148 4.01 9.22 -13.02
C GLU A 148 5.52 9.04 -12.81
N ASN A 149 5.95 8.97 -11.54
CA ASN A 149 7.37 8.76 -11.20
C ASN A 149 7.88 7.41 -11.71
N PHE A 150 7.06 6.36 -11.64
CA PHE A 150 7.37 5.06 -12.19
C PHE A 150 7.53 5.12 -13.72
N CYS A 151 6.63 5.79 -14.44
CA CYS A 151 6.75 5.99 -15.89
C CYS A 151 8.03 6.77 -16.27
N ARG A 152 8.40 7.80 -15.50
CA ARG A 152 9.66 8.51 -15.72
C ARG A 152 10.87 7.59 -15.49
N TRP A 153 10.85 6.82 -14.40
CA TRP A 153 11.92 5.87 -14.06
C TRP A 153 12.10 4.79 -15.13
N ILE A 154 11.00 4.15 -15.57
CA ILE A 154 11.08 3.06 -16.56
C ILE A 154 11.54 3.57 -17.92
N THR A 155 11.22 4.83 -18.26
CA THR A 155 11.70 5.49 -19.49
C THR A 155 13.22 5.68 -19.48
N VAL A 156 13.86 5.81 -18.32
CA VAL A 156 15.33 5.86 -18.22
C VAL A 156 15.96 4.47 -18.10
N MET A 157 15.34 3.58 -17.32
CA MET A 157 16.00 2.33 -16.88
C MET A 157 15.83 1.16 -17.85
N ALA A 158 14.68 1.05 -18.54
CA ALA A 158 14.49 -0.03 -19.49
C ALA A 158 15.38 0.18 -20.72
N THR A 159 16.12 -0.84 -21.16
CA THR A 159 17.00 -0.73 -22.33
C THR A 159 16.25 -0.88 -23.66
N GLY A 160 15.09 -1.54 -23.63
CA GLY A 160 14.25 -1.76 -24.80
C GLY A 160 13.04 -0.82 -24.90
N ARG A 161 12.41 -0.83 -26.07
CA ARG A 161 11.12 -0.17 -26.32
C ARG A 161 9.97 -0.91 -25.64
N GLU A 162 10.07 -2.23 -25.53
CA GLU A 162 9.11 -3.08 -24.83
C GLU A 162 9.57 -3.27 -23.38
N VAL A 163 8.65 -3.04 -22.43
CA VAL A 163 8.93 -3.18 -21.00
C VAL A 163 8.38 -4.52 -20.49
N HIS A 164 9.29 -5.36 -19.99
CA HIS A 164 8.98 -6.65 -19.39
C HIS A 164 8.80 -6.53 -17.86
N LEU A 165 8.21 -7.57 -17.26
CA LEU A 165 8.12 -7.71 -15.80
C LEU A 165 9.50 -7.68 -15.11
N ALA A 166 10.53 -8.19 -15.79
CA ALA A 166 11.90 -8.22 -15.28
C ALA A 166 12.50 -6.81 -15.08
N ASP A 167 12.08 -5.85 -15.91
CA ASP A 167 12.56 -4.46 -15.93
C ASP A 167 11.92 -3.60 -14.82
N LEU A 168 10.90 -4.14 -14.13
CA LEU A 168 10.24 -3.43 -13.04
C LEU A 168 11.17 -3.24 -11.84
N PRO A 169 11.05 -2.11 -11.11
CA PRO A 169 11.79 -1.90 -9.88
C PRO A 169 11.50 -3.02 -8.88
N PRO A 170 12.50 -3.43 -8.06
CA PRO A 170 12.28 -4.43 -7.02
C PRO A 170 11.19 -4.02 -6.01
N GLU A 171 10.92 -2.72 -5.84
CA GLU A 171 9.87 -2.20 -4.97
C GLU A 171 8.45 -2.38 -5.51
N LEU A 172 8.30 -2.54 -6.84
CA LEU A 172 7.02 -2.79 -7.51
C LEU A 172 6.81 -4.24 -7.88
N LYS A 173 7.88 -5.05 -7.81
CA LYS A 173 7.71 -6.47 -7.62
C LYS A 173 6.99 -6.57 -6.27
N LEU A 174 5.67 -6.79 -6.31
CA LEU A 174 5.01 -7.54 -5.25
C LEU A 174 6.01 -8.61 -4.87
N PRO A 175 6.22 -8.89 -3.57
CA PRO A 175 6.81 -10.17 -3.26
C PRO A 175 6.05 -11.14 -4.14
N GLU A 176 6.75 -11.75 -5.11
CA GLU A 176 6.38 -13.08 -5.52
C GLU A 176 6.05 -13.76 -4.20
N SER A 177 5.03 -14.59 -4.17
CA SER A 177 4.87 -15.47 -3.03
C SER A 177 6.14 -16.35 -2.96
N GLU A 178 7.25 -15.78 -2.49
CA GLU A 178 8.24 -16.39 -1.66
C GLU A 178 7.38 -17.14 -0.66
N PRO A 179 7.39 -18.47 -0.70
CA PRO A 179 6.60 -19.26 0.22
C PRO A 179 7.06 -18.85 1.61
N ALA A 180 6.20 -18.09 2.28
CA ALA A 180 6.18 -17.80 3.70
C ALA A 180 7.52 -18.01 4.42
N ALA A 181 8.52 -17.17 4.15
CA ALA A 181 9.70 -17.09 5.03
C ALA A 181 9.33 -16.53 6.43
N ALA A 182 8.09 -16.05 6.61
CA ALA A 182 7.50 -15.65 7.88
C ALA A 182 6.67 -16.75 8.58
N ASP A 183 6.37 -17.90 7.95
CA ASP A 183 5.59 -18.98 8.61
C ASP A 183 6.45 -19.95 9.43
N ASN A 184 7.78 -19.87 9.32
CA ASN A 184 8.65 -20.72 10.15
C ASN A 184 8.55 -20.40 11.65
N GLU A 185 8.05 -19.21 12.03
CA GLU A 185 7.96 -18.81 13.43
C GLU A 185 6.60 -19.12 14.08
N HIS A 186 5.58 -19.58 13.36
CA HIS A 186 4.20 -19.67 13.89
C HIS A 186 3.50 -21.03 13.72
N TRP A 187 4.22 -22.10 13.33
CA TRP A 187 3.63 -23.46 13.27
C TRP A 187 3.07 -23.91 14.62
N ASP A 188 3.68 -23.47 15.73
CA ASP A 188 3.22 -23.72 17.09
C ASP A 188 1.90 -22.99 17.39
N GLN A 189 1.71 -21.79 16.84
CA GLN A 189 0.47 -21.03 16.94
C GLN A 189 -0.66 -21.70 16.15
N HIS A 190 -0.38 -22.20 14.95
CA HIS A 190 -1.35 -22.96 14.17
C HIS A 190 -1.74 -24.28 14.84
N LEU A 191 -0.75 -24.99 15.41
CA LEU A 191 -1.00 -26.21 16.18
C LEU A 191 -1.84 -25.93 17.43
N ARG A 192 -1.56 -24.83 18.15
CA ARG A 192 -2.35 -24.36 19.29
C ARG A 192 -3.80 -24.08 18.90
N GLN A 193 -3.99 -23.33 17.82
CA GLN A 193 -5.33 -22.97 17.34
C GLN A 193 -6.12 -24.20 16.92
N TRP A 194 -5.49 -25.16 16.23
CA TRP A 194 -6.10 -26.45 15.91
C TRP A 194 -6.50 -27.22 17.18
N ALA A 195 -5.61 -27.31 18.17
CA ALA A 195 -5.87 -28.02 19.42
C ALA A 195 -7.03 -27.40 20.21
N GLU A 196 -7.07 -26.07 20.34
CA GLU A 196 -8.14 -25.33 21.01
C GLU A 196 -9.48 -25.52 20.30
N THR A 197 -9.49 -25.48 18.96
CA THR A 197 -10.70 -25.72 18.17
C THR A 197 -11.20 -27.16 18.35
N ARG A 198 -10.30 -28.14 18.37
CA ARG A 198 -10.67 -29.55 18.52
C ARG A 198 -11.19 -29.86 19.92
N LEU A 199 -10.64 -29.21 20.94
CA LEU A 199 -11.10 -29.30 22.34
C LEU A 199 -12.43 -28.57 22.57
N GLY A 200 -12.70 -27.49 21.84
CA GLY A 200 -13.98 -26.77 21.87
C GLY A 200 -15.11 -27.41 21.06
N GLY A 201 -14.80 -28.46 20.28
CA GLY A 201 -15.73 -29.18 19.43
C GLY A 201 -16.40 -30.40 20.09
N ALA A 202 -16.80 -31.37 19.27
CA ALA A 202 -17.44 -32.63 19.72
C ALA A 202 -16.56 -33.42 20.71
N PRO A 203 -17.16 -34.29 21.58
CA PRO A 203 -16.41 -35.10 22.53
C PRO A 203 -15.29 -35.89 21.84
N LEU A 204 -14.10 -35.89 22.46
CA LEU A 204 -12.98 -36.70 21.98
C LEU A 204 -13.31 -38.19 22.11
N ASP A 205 -12.99 -38.97 21.08
CA ASP A 205 -13.05 -40.44 21.13
C ASP A 205 -12.03 -41.00 22.15
N GLU A 206 -12.12 -42.30 22.47
CA GLU A 206 -11.24 -43.00 23.44
C GLU A 206 -9.73 -42.83 23.16
N LYS A 207 -9.34 -42.49 21.93
CA LYS A 207 -7.94 -42.28 21.52
C LYS A 207 -7.37 -40.92 21.93
N GLY A 208 -8.22 -39.96 22.31
CA GLY A 208 -7.83 -38.60 22.71
C GLY A 208 -7.18 -37.77 21.59
N LEU A 209 -6.83 -36.52 21.91
CA LEU A 209 -6.30 -35.55 20.94
C LEU A 209 -4.98 -36.00 20.29
N LEU A 210 -4.09 -36.61 21.08
CA LEU A 210 -2.80 -37.11 20.59
C LEU A 210 -2.95 -38.32 19.65
N GLY A 211 -4.00 -39.12 19.83
CA GLY A 211 -4.30 -40.25 18.93
C GLY A 211 -4.68 -39.82 17.52
N GLU A 212 -5.16 -38.59 17.34
CA GLU A 212 -5.47 -37.98 16.03
C GLU A 212 -4.28 -37.17 15.49
N ALA A 213 -3.63 -36.39 16.36
CA ALA A 213 -2.55 -35.49 15.98
C ALA A 213 -1.28 -36.23 15.57
N LEU A 214 -0.85 -37.22 16.37
CA LEU A 214 0.47 -37.83 16.21
C LEU A 214 0.60 -38.63 14.90
N PRO A 215 -0.37 -39.47 14.49
CA PRO A 215 -0.28 -40.16 13.20
C PRO A 215 -0.24 -39.20 12.00
N THR A 216 -1.01 -38.12 12.06
CA THR A 216 -1.05 -37.10 11.01
C THR A 216 0.28 -36.36 10.91
N PHE A 217 0.82 -35.94 12.04
CA PHE A 217 2.12 -35.28 12.12
C PHE A 217 3.25 -36.19 11.63
N GLU A 218 3.33 -37.43 12.14
CA GLU A 218 4.35 -38.41 11.72
C GLU A 218 4.29 -38.66 10.21
N ARG A 219 3.10 -38.82 9.62
CA ARG A 219 2.92 -39.01 8.19
C ARG A 219 3.46 -37.84 7.37
N ILE A 220 3.07 -36.61 7.72
CA ILE A 220 3.52 -35.40 7.01
C ILE A 220 5.04 -35.25 7.07
N MET A 221 5.64 -35.52 8.23
CA MET A 221 7.10 -35.45 8.41
C MET A 221 7.83 -36.51 7.59
N ILE A 222 7.31 -37.74 7.56
CA ILE A 222 7.87 -38.84 6.75
C ILE A 222 7.76 -38.53 5.26
N GLU A 223 6.59 -38.09 4.77
CA GLU A 223 6.37 -37.73 3.37
C GLU A 223 7.32 -36.60 2.93
N SER A 224 7.42 -35.55 3.74
CA SER A 224 8.25 -34.38 3.43
C SER A 224 9.74 -34.73 3.37
N THR A 225 10.22 -35.57 4.30
CA THR A 225 11.63 -35.97 4.35
C THR A 225 11.97 -37.02 3.28
N LEU A 226 11.05 -37.93 2.93
CA LEU A 226 11.23 -38.85 1.81
C LEU A 226 11.23 -38.10 0.47
N ALA A 227 10.36 -37.11 0.29
CA ALA A 227 10.35 -36.26 -0.90
C ALA A 227 11.68 -35.49 -1.04
N HIS A 228 12.17 -34.92 0.05
CA HIS A 228 13.45 -34.20 0.06
C HIS A 228 14.67 -35.10 -0.23
N THR A 229 14.61 -36.37 0.17
CA THR A 229 15.70 -37.33 -0.01
C THR A 229 15.51 -38.24 -1.25
N ALA A 230 14.56 -37.90 -2.13
CA ALA A 230 14.21 -38.67 -3.32
C ALA A 230 13.95 -40.16 -3.02
N GLY A 231 13.27 -40.45 -1.91
CA GLY A 231 12.89 -41.81 -1.50
C GLY A 231 13.97 -42.60 -0.77
N ARG A 232 15.14 -42.02 -0.48
CA ARG A 232 16.23 -42.70 0.24
C ARG A 232 15.92 -42.83 1.73
N LYS A 233 15.32 -43.96 2.11
CA LYS A 233 14.89 -44.28 3.49
C LYS A 233 16.01 -44.09 4.55
N ARG A 234 17.27 -44.37 4.22
CA ARG A 234 18.40 -44.17 5.14
C ARG A 234 18.64 -42.68 5.45
N ASP A 235 18.64 -41.85 4.42
CA ASP A 235 18.90 -40.41 4.55
C ASP A 235 17.71 -39.71 5.21
N ALA A 236 16.48 -40.12 4.85
CA ALA A 236 15.25 -39.65 5.50
C ALA A 236 15.25 -39.96 7.01
N SER A 237 15.69 -41.17 7.42
CA SER A 237 15.76 -41.53 8.84
C SER A 237 16.72 -40.64 9.63
N ILE A 238 17.86 -40.27 9.03
CA ILE A 238 18.84 -39.35 9.65
C ILE A 238 18.24 -37.95 9.81
N LEU A 239 17.55 -37.45 8.77
CA LEU A 239 16.91 -36.12 8.81
C LEU A 239 15.76 -36.04 9.82
N LEU A 240 15.00 -37.13 10.00
CA LEU A 240 13.96 -37.23 11.03
C LEU A 240 14.52 -37.43 12.44
N GLY A 241 15.82 -37.70 12.60
CA GLY A 241 16.43 -38.06 13.89
C GLY A 241 16.01 -39.44 14.40
N TRP A 242 15.52 -40.31 13.51
CA TRP A 242 15.08 -41.67 13.84
C TRP A 242 16.08 -42.72 13.38
N GLY A 243 16.12 -43.86 14.07
CA GLY A 243 16.79 -45.05 13.54
C GLY A 243 16.08 -45.58 12.30
N ARG A 244 16.82 -46.15 11.34
CA ARG A 244 16.27 -46.75 10.12
C ARG A 244 15.12 -47.74 10.40
N ASN A 245 15.28 -48.60 11.41
CA ASN A 245 14.25 -49.58 11.78
C ASN A 245 12.99 -48.92 12.37
N THR A 246 13.14 -47.77 13.02
CA THR A 246 12.02 -46.98 13.56
C THR A 246 11.22 -46.36 12.43
N LEU A 247 11.89 -45.80 11.42
CA LEU A 247 11.23 -45.24 10.23
C LEU A 247 10.42 -46.32 9.49
N THR A 248 11.03 -47.49 9.21
CA THR A 248 10.33 -48.59 8.54
C THR A 248 9.11 -49.07 9.33
N ARG A 249 9.24 -49.22 10.65
CA ARG A 249 8.11 -49.60 11.51
C ARG A 249 6.98 -48.56 11.45
N LYS A 250 7.33 -47.27 11.54
CA LYS A 250 6.36 -46.16 11.50
C LYS A 250 5.65 -46.05 10.15
N MET A 251 6.36 -46.24 9.05
CA MET A 251 5.75 -46.30 7.71
C MET A 251 4.73 -47.43 7.61
N HIS A 252 5.02 -48.60 8.17
CA HIS A 252 4.08 -49.73 8.19
C HIS A 252 2.88 -49.47 9.11
N GLU A 253 3.09 -48.88 10.29
CA GLU A 253 2.00 -48.52 11.23
C GLU A 253 1.04 -47.47 10.65
N LEU A 254 1.54 -46.59 9.78
CA LEU A 254 0.77 -45.54 9.11
C LEU A 254 0.23 -45.96 7.73
N ASN A 255 0.39 -47.22 7.32
CA ASN A 255 0.01 -47.76 6.01
C ASN A 255 0.60 -46.99 4.82
N MET A 256 1.82 -46.47 4.95
CA MET A 256 2.50 -45.65 3.95
C MET A 256 3.35 -46.46 2.95
N ASP A 257 3.11 -47.76 2.83
CA ASP A 257 3.94 -48.63 2.01
C ASP A 257 3.53 -48.54 0.53
N SER A 258 4.18 -47.62 -0.19
CA SER A 258 4.16 -47.57 -1.64
C SER A 258 5.22 -48.53 -2.21
N GLY A 259 4.78 -49.74 -2.56
CA GLY A 259 5.40 -50.70 -3.49
C GLY A 259 6.92 -50.75 -3.57
N ASP A 260 7.53 -51.69 -2.84
CA ASP A 260 8.72 -52.39 -3.35
C ASP A 260 8.30 -53.12 -4.64
N SER A 261 8.56 -52.49 -5.79
CA SER A 261 8.64 -53.20 -7.07
C SER A 261 10.10 -53.58 -7.27
N GLU A 262 10.38 -54.84 -6.98
CA GLU A 262 11.42 -55.71 -7.55
C GLU A 262 12.49 -55.03 -8.42
N GLU A 263 13.74 -54.97 -7.92
CA GLU A 263 14.92 -55.10 -8.78
C GLU A 263 15.60 -56.43 -8.45
N SER A 264 15.30 -57.44 -9.29
CA SER A 264 16.21 -58.55 -9.62
C SER A 264 16.94 -58.23 -10.91
#